data_AF-A0A7X5QY17-F1
#
_entry.id   AF-A0A7X5QY17-F1
#
_cell.length_a   1.000
_cell.length_b   1.000
_cell.length_c   1.000
_cell.angle_alpha   90.00
_cell.angle_beta   90.00
_cell.angle_gamma   90.00
#
_symmetry.space_group_name_H-M   'P 1'
#
loop_
_entity.id
_entity.type
_entity.pdbx_description
1 polymer ?
#
loop_
_entity_poly.entity_id
_entity_poly.type
_entity_poly.pdbx_seq_one_letter_code
_entity_poly.pdbx_strand_id
1 'polypeptide(L)'
;MSTEGEDFGEEGARPSSLIPVHKLSTRDPLHDMQLLRDVAIINEQVRRELGPPPRVVPQQKPEKESEDMKPRDLAMAALLGTSLVGVPACSPTTPVSKSGVDTMANSDRQSFNWPLRFTEHKFTAVCYSTLACNVWYAGVRSGDREPSSPSSEYGPNYLDHILGGHTGIANFPEPAELAWRSMDGVEHEARIDIGEIFRDRVIRHRVPREEVSEQPNRTPGENPQIMLEINDRTVRVYMRAFISTRHLQKPGNPYSGFRNDLILAKSYHY
;
A
#
# COMPACT_ATOMS: atom_id res chain seq x y z
N MET A 1 -19.29 0.70 65.72
CA MET A 1 -18.10 1.54 66.01
C MET A 1 -16.92 0.58 66.12
N SER A 2 -15.89 0.63 65.30
CA SER A 2 -15.19 1.83 64.82
C SER A 2 -14.69 1.70 63.37
N THR A 3 -14.50 2.87 62.78
CA THR A 3 -13.97 3.23 61.45
C THR A 3 -12.45 3.08 61.35
N GLU A 4 -11.94 3.25 60.11
CA GLU A 4 -10.58 3.63 59.66
C GLU A 4 -9.98 2.55 58.73
N GLY A 5 -9.47 2.83 57.53
CA GLY A 5 -9.25 4.07 56.79
C GLY A 5 -8.49 3.67 55.51
N GLU A 6 -8.95 4.16 54.36
CA GLU A 6 -8.33 3.92 53.06
C GLU A 6 -7.02 4.70 52.95
N ASP A 7 -5.92 4.03 52.56
CA ASP A 7 -4.67 4.67 52.17
C ASP A 7 -4.41 4.40 50.68
N PHE A 8 -4.69 5.42 49.86
CA PHE A 8 -4.32 5.50 48.46
C PHE A 8 -3.04 6.32 48.36
N GLY A 9 -1.90 5.64 48.20
CA GLY A 9 -0.58 6.27 48.06
C GLY A 9 0.20 5.78 46.85
N GLU A 10 0.25 6.64 45.82
CA GLU A 10 1.28 6.73 44.77
C GLU A 10 1.50 5.54 43.80
N GLU A 11 0.70 5.47 42.74
CA GLU A 11 1.18 4.91 41.45
C GLU A 11 1.50 6.05 40.49
N GLY A 12 2.73 6.57 40.61
CA GLY A 12 3.30 7.53 39.67
C GLY A 12 3.31 6.96 38.25
N ALA A 13 3.03 7.83 37.28
CA ALA A 13 3.06 7.49 35.86
C ALA A 13 4.43 6.90 35.47
N ARG A 14 4.41 5.67 34.93
CA ARG A 14 5.62 5.01 34.41
C ARG A 14 6.25 5.88 33.31
N PRO A 15 7.56 6.14 33.34
CA PRO A 15 8.22 6.89 32.29
C PRO A 15 8.08 6.16 30.96
N SER A 16 7.59 6.89 29.96
CA SER A 16 7.47 6.48 28.57
C SER A 16 8.80 5.93 28.06
N SER A 17 8.78 4.71 27.54
CA SER A 17 9.86 4.06 26.82
C SER A 17 10.14 4.82 25.52
N LEU A 18 10.93 5.89 25.61
CA LEU A 18 11.55 6.51 24.44
C LEU A 18 12.64 5.55 23.95
N ILE A 19 12.28 4.73 22.96
CA ILE A 19 13.23 3.91 22.21
C ILE A 19 14.15 4.88 21.44
N PRO A 20 15.47 4.88 21.69
CA PRO A 20 16.39 5.67 20.90
C PRO A 20 16.35 5.15 19.46
N VAL A 21 16.08 6.03 18.50
CA VAL A 21 16.22 5.70 17.07
C VAL A 21 17.70 5.40 16.84
N HIS A 22 18.04 4.13 16.68
CA HIS A 22 19.38 3.74 16.26
C HIS A 22 19.67 4.40 14.91
N LYS A 23 20.66 5.31 14.90
CA LYS A 23 21.27 5.74 13.64
C LYS A 23 21.84 4.49 12.98
N LEU A 24 21.29 4.11 11.83
CA LEU A 24 21.85 3.06 11.00
C LEU A 24 23.32 3.42 10.72
N SER A 25 24.23 2.56 11.17
CA SER A 25 25.69 2.73 11.06
C SER A 25 26.17 2.70 9.59
N THR A 26 25.32 2.23 8.68
CA THR A 26 25.63 2.04 7.28
C THR A 26 24.68 2.85 6.40
N ARG A 27 25.27 3.67 5.52
CA ARG A 27 24.58 4.35 4.42
C ARG A 27 23.90 3.29 3.55
N ASP A 28 22.57 3.35 3.43
CA ASP A 28 21.81 2.58 2.44
C ASP A 28 21.67 3.41 1.16
N PRO A 29 22.39 3.06 0.08
CA PRO A 29 22.34 3.83 -1.17
C PRO A 29 20.95 3.86 -1.80
N LEU A 30 20.11 2.85 -1.57
CA LEU A 30 18.75 2.81 -2.12
C LEU A 30 17.81 3.73 -1.36
N HIS A 31 17.95 3.81 -0.03
CA HIS A 31 17.23 4.79 0.78
C HIS A 31 17.60 6.22 0.40
N ASP A 32 18.90 6.49 0.22
CA ASP A 32 19.38 7.81 -0.19
C ASP A 32 18.83 8.20 -1.58
N MET A 33 18.80 7.26 -2.53
CA MET A 33 18.23 7.48 -3.86
C MET A 33 16.71 7.72 -3.84
N GLN A 34 15.98 6.98 -2.99
CA GLN A 34 14.54 7.18 -2.82
C GLN A 34 14.24 8.54 -2.20
N LEU A 35 15.00 8.94 -1.17
CA LEU A 35 14.86 10.24 -0.54
C LEU A 35 15.12 11.38 -1.54
N LEU A 36 16.14 11.25 -2.38
CA LEU A 36 16.44 12.23 -3.44
C LEU A 36 15.31 12.33 -4.46
N ARG A 37 14.67 11.20 -4.82
CA ARG A 37 13.53 11.19 -5.74
C ARG A 37 12.31 11.88 -5.13
N ASP A 38 12.01 11.61 -3.87
CA ASP A 38 10.87 12.21 -3.17
C ASP A 38 11.08 13.71 -2.98
N VAL A 39 12.30 14.14 -2.62
CA VAL A 39 12.68 15.56 -2.57
C VAL A 39 12.55 16.23 -3.93
N ALA A 40 12.89 15.55 -5.03
CA ALA A 40 12.71 16.09 -6.38
C ALA A 40 11.24 16.28 -6.75
N ILE A 41 10.38 15.31 -6.40
CA ILE A 41 8.92 15.40 -6.62
C ILE A 41 8.32 16.57 -5.82
N ILE A 42 8.68 16.69 -4.54
CA ILE A 42 8.22 17.77 -3.68
C ILE A 42 8.70 19.12 -4.24
N ASN A 43 9.98 19.25 -4.60
CA ASN A 43 10.52 20.49 -5.14
C ASN A 43 9.87 20.91 -6.46
N GLU A 44 9.55 19.94 -7.33
CA GLU A 44 8.82 20.20 -8.58
C GLU A 44 7.41 20.72 -8.29
N GLN A 45 6.70 20.09 -7.35
CA GLN A 45 5.37 20.53 -6.96
C GLN A 45 5.39 21.91 -6.31
N VAL A 46 6.33 22.16 -5.39
CA VAL A 46 6.54 23.47 -4.77
C VAL A 46 6.85 24.54 -5.81
N ARG A 47 7.65 24.25 -6.84
CA ARG A 47 7.93 25.22 -7.92
C ARG A 47 6.70 25.54 -8.76
N ARG A 48 5.80 24.57 -8.98
CA ARG A 48 4.54 24.79 -9.69
C ARG A 48 3.57 25.65 -8.89
N GLU A 49 3.55 25.47 -7.57
CA GLU A 49 2.61 26.17 -6.68
C GLU A 49 3.13 27.55 -6.24
N LEU A 50 4.43 27.67 -5.95
CA LEU A 50 5.03 28.85 -5.31
C LEU A 50 6.09 29.57 -6.17
N GLY A 51 6.42 29.04 -7.35
CA GLY A 51 7.47 29.59 -8.22
C GLY A 51 8.89 29.19 -7.80
N PRO A 52 9.93 29.65 -8.51
CA PRO A 52 11.32 29.29 -8.22
C PRO A 52 11.77 29.84 -6.86
N PRO A 53 12.58 29.09 -6.09
CA PRO A 53 13.08 29.57 -4.81
C PRO A 53 13.99 30.80 -4.98
N PRO A 54 14.02 31.73 -4.02
CA PRO A 54 14.92 32.88 -4.05
C PRO A 54 16.38 32.41 -4.06
N ARG A 55 17.25 33.10 -4.82
CA ARG A 55 18.68 32.78 -4.89
C ARG A 55 19.31 32.96 -3.51
N VAL A 56 19.85 31.87 -2.96
CA VAL A 56 20.69 31.91 -1.76
C VAL A 56 22.05 32.48 -2.15
N VAL A 57 22.43 33.61 -1.55
CA VAL A 57 23.78 34.16 -1.64
C VAL A 57 24.70 33.26 -0.80
N PRO A 58 25.88 32.83 -1.30
CA PRO A 58 26.70 31.87 -0.57
C PRO A 58 27.22 32.47 0.74
N GLN A 59 26.78 31.96 1.88
CA GLN A 59 27.47 32.18 3.16
C GLN A 59 28.55 31.11 3.34
N GLN A 60 29.73 31.58 3.74
CA GLN A 60 30.96 30.80 3.86
C GLN A 60 30.80 29.64 4.85
N LYS A 61 31.30 28.47 4.43
CA LYS A 61 31.34 27.24 5.20
C LYS A 61 32.42 27.33 6.29
N PRO A 62 32.12 27.11 7.59
CA PRO A 62 33.16 26.92 8.59
C PRO A 62 33.87 25.58 8.39
N GLU A 63 35.18 25.61 8.59
CA GLU A 63 36.14 24.54 8.33
C GLU A 63 35.88 23.26 9.14
N LYS A 64 36.32 22.15 8.56
CA LYS A 64 36.16 20.79 9.07
C LYS A 64 37.42 20.44 9.87
N GLU A 65 37.32 20.37 11.19
CA GLU A 65 38.40 19.80 12.01
C GLU A 65 38.48 18.29 11.78
N SER A 66 39.66 17.86 11.36
CA SER A 66 40.07 16.47 11.20
C SER A 66 40.64 15.96 12.51
N GLU A 67 40.01 14.95 13.12
CA GLU A 67 40.69 14.14 14.14
C GLU A 67 41.16 12.82 13.53
N ASP A 68 42.48 12.68 13.59
CA ASP A 68 43.34 11.58 13.21
C ASP A 68 43.29 10.50 14.30
N MET A 69 43.06 9.23 13.94
CA MET A 69 43.31 8.12 14.87
C MET A 69 43.87 6.90 14.13
N LYS A 70 45.19 6.76 14.26
CA LYS A 70 46.00 5.58 13.90
C LYS A 70 45.60 4.34 14.71
N PRO A 71 45.75 3.13 14.13
CA PRO A 71 46.17 1.96 14.88
C PRO A 71 47.56 1.49 14.44
N ARG A 72 48.40 1.21 15.44
CA ARG A 72 49.70 0.52 15.33
C ARG A 72 49.50 -0.98 15.60
N ASP A 73 50.21 -1.76 14.80
CA ASP A 73 50.93 -3.02 15.08
C ASP A 73 50.12 -4.27 15.52
N LEU A 74 50.05 -5.35 14.72
CA LEU A 74 51.05 -6.38 14.33
C LEU A 74 50.90 -7.66 15.19
N ALA A 75 50.53 -8.79 14.58
CA ALA A 75 51.27 -10.06 14.70
C ALA A 75 50.63 -11.20 13.88
N MET A 76 51.46 -11.79 13.02
CA MET A 76 51.29 -13.07 12.33
C MET A 76 51.60 -14.25 13.25
N ALA A 77 50.94 -15.38 13.05
CA ALA A 77 51.56 -16.71 13.20
C ALA A 77 50.75 -17.78 12.44
N ALA A 78 51.47 -18.54 11.62
CA ALA A 78 51.00 -19.61 10.76
C ALA A 78 51.15 -21.00 11.42
N LEU A 79 50.51 -22.03 10.87
CA LEU A 79 51.13 -23.26 10.29
C LEU A 79 50.21 -24.51 10.31
N LEU A 80 49.93 -25.01 9.10
CA LEU A 80 50.00 -26.38 8.56
C LEU A 80 49.37 -27.60 9.29
N GLY A 81 48.65 -28.41 8.49
CA GLY A 81 48.40 -29.84 8.76
C GLY A 81 47.56 -30.54 7.68
N THR A 82 48.21 -31.10 6.66
CA THR A 82 47.72 -32.03 5.61
C THR A 82 47.30 -33.40 6.22
N SER A 83 46.36 -34.20 5.70
CA SER A 83 46.50 -35.07 4.51
C SER A 83 45.23 -35.93 4.25
N LEU A 84 45.08 -36.38 2.99
CA LEU A 84 44.11 -37.33 2.38
C LEU A 84 44.14 -38.74 3.02
N VAL A 85 43.16 -39.66 2.88
CA VAL A 85 42.81 -40.58 1.74
C VAL A 85 41.43 -41.21 2.10
N GLY A 86 40.47 -41.58 1.23
CA GLY A 86 40.50 -42.59 0.15
C GLY A 86 39.17 -43.39 0.17
N VAL A 87 38.55 -43.58 -1.00
CA VAL A 87 37.21 -44.18 -1.24
C VAL A 87 37.29 -45.73 -1.29
N PRO A 88 36.16 -46.47 -1.24
CA PRO A 88 35.63 -46.98 -2.51
C PRO A 88 34.09 -47.03 -2.62
N ALA A 89 33.65 -47.13 -3.88
CA ALA A 89 32.29 -47.08 -4.39
C ALA A 89 31.52 -48.42 -4.29
N CYS A 90 30.19 -48.33 -4.30
CA CYS A 90 29.32 -49.32 -4.94
C CYS A 90 27.99 -48.66 -5.33
N SER A 91 27.63 -48.69 -6.61
CA SER A 91 26.34 -48.27 -7.15
C SER A 91 25.51 -49.52 -7.51
N PRO A 92 24.17 -49.44 -7.45
CA PRO A 92 23.33 -50.08 -8.43
C PRO A 92 22.65 -49.04 -9.33
N THR A 93 22.88 -49.22 -10.62
CA THR A 93 22.30 -48.52 -11.76
C THR A 93 20.77 -48.71 -11.82
N THR A 94 20.02 -47.62 -11.88
CA THR A 94 18.67 -47.60 -12.49
C THR A 94 18.75 -46.84 -13.82
N PRO A 95 18.06 -47.28 -14.88
CA PRO A 95 18.20 -46.69 -16.21
C PRO A 95 17.57 -45.30 -16.29
N VAL A 96 18.39 -44.32 -16.66
CA VAL A 96 17.98 -43.02 -17.17
C VAL A 96 17.21 -43.23 -18.47
N SER A 97 15.91 -42.95 -18.46
CA SER A 97 15.16 -42.71 -19.70
C SER A 97 15.65 -41.38 -20.28
N LYS A 98 16.38 -41.47 -21.39
CA LYS A 98 16.68 -40.33 -22.25
C LYS A 98 15.41 -39.94 -22.99
N SER A 99 14.82 -38.81 -22.63
CA SER A 99 13.88 -38.11 -23.50
C SER A 99 14.00 -36.60 -23.28
N GLY A 100 14.52 -35.91 -24.29
CA GLY A 100 14.21 -34.49 -24.54
C GLY A 100 14.84 -33.49 -23.58
N VAL A 101 16.16 -33.33 -23.65
CA VAL A 101 16.70 -31.95 -23.64
C VAL A 101 16.40 -31.40 -25.03
N ASP A 102 16.01 -30.13 -25.08
CA ASP A 102 15.53 -29.35 -26.23
C ASP A 102 14.01 -29.30 -26.35
N THR A 103 13.48 -28.10 -26.08
CA THR A 103 12.08 -27.62 -26.19
C THR A 103 11.29 -27.48 -24.88
N MET A 104 11.82 -26.69 -23.93
CA MET A 104 10.98 -25.82 -23.07
C MET A 104 11.62 -24.42 -22.91
N ALA A 105 12.40 -23.98 -23.90
CA ALA A 105 12.55 -22.55 -24.13
C ALA A 105 11.33 -22.14 -24.96
N ASN A 106 10.57 -21.17 -24.46
CA ASN A 106 9.37 -20.61 -25.09
C ASN A 106 8.02 -21.28 -24.77
N SER A 107 7.80 -21.70 -23.51
CA SER A 107 6.46 -21.50 -22.95
C SER A 107 6.32 -20.00 -22.74
N ASP A 108 5.46 -19.37 -23.55
CA ASP A 108 5.10 -17.96 -23.47
C ASP A 108 5.25 -17.43 -22.05
N ARG A 109 6.21 -16.53 -21.84
CA ARG A 109 6.11 -15.55 -20.76
C ARG A 109 4.79 -14.86 -21.00
N GLN A 110 3.73 -15.36 -20.35
CA GLN A 110 2.36 -14.92 -20.53
C GLN A 110 2.39 -13.42 -20.29
N SER A 111 2.39 -12.68 -21.38
CA SER A 111 2.65 -11.27 -21.38
C SER A 111 1.40 -10.71 -20.71
N PHE A 112 1.56 -10.16 -19.50
CA PHE A 112 0.44 -9.50 -18.85
C PHE A 112 -0.14 -8.51 -19.86
N ASN A 113 -1.42 -8.72 -20.23
CA ASN A 113 -2.12 -7.78 -21.08
C ASN A 113 -2.12 -6.44 -20.34
N TRP A 114 -1.28 -5.53 -20.83
CA TRP A 114 -1.13 -4.20 -20.30
C TRP A 114 -1.96 -3.23 -21.14
N PRO A 115 -2.72 -2.31 -20.54
CA PRO A 115 -2.86 -2.05 -19.11
C PRO A 115 -3.66 -3.15 -18.37
N LEU A 116 -3.51 -3.22 -17.04
CA LEU A 116 -4.30 -4.13 -16.22
C LEU A 116 -5.79 -3.79 -16.35
N ARG A 117 -6.62 -4.82 -16.60
CA ARG A 117 -8.06 -4.64 -16.85
C ARG A 117 -8.93 -5.31 -15.80
N PHE A 118 -10.15 -4.79 -15.67
CA PHE A 118 -11.23 -5.42 -14.93
C PHE A 118 -11.73 -6.67 -15.66
N THR A 119 -11.87 -7.75 -14.90
CA THR A 119 -12.65 -8.94 -15.26
C THR A 119 -13.87 -9.04 -14.37
N GLU A 120 -13.65 -8.79 -13.09
CA GLU A 120 -14.63 -8.68 -12.03
C GLU A 120 -14.17 -7.64 -11.00
N HIS A 121 -15.07 -7.23 -10.10
CA HIS A 121 -14.74 -6.30 -9.01
C HIS A 121 -15.48 -6.64 -7.71
N LYS A 122 -15.01 -6.00 -6.63
CA LYS A 122 -15.72 -5.90 -5.36
C LYS A 122 -16.41 -4.53 -5.27
N PHE A 123 -17.53 -4.45 -4.57
CA PHE A 123 -18.24 -3.20 -4.33
C PHE A 123 -18.61 -3.01 -2.87
N THR A 124 -18.30 -1.84 -2.32
CA THR A 124 -18.74 -1.38 -1.00
C THR A 124 -19.33 0.02 -1.13
N ALA A 125 -20.43 0.27 -0.42
CA ALA A 125 -20.93 1.62 -0.20
C ALA A 125 -20.85 1.99 1.29
N VAL A 126 -20.45 3.22 1.58
CA VAL A 126 -20.38 3.79 2.92
C VAL A 126 -21.08 5.14 2.92
N CYS A 127 -21.76 5.45 4.03
CA CYS A 127 -22.52 6.69 4.17
C CYS A 127 -22.08 7.40 5.45
N TYR A 128 -21.82 8.70 5.34
CA TYR A 128 -21.42 9.58 6.43
C TYR A 128 -22.26 10.86 6.36
N SER A 129 -22.53 11.47 7.51
CA SER A 129 -23.32 12.72 7.54
C SER A 129 -24.65 12.58 6.78
N THR A 130 -25.36 11.46 6.95
CA THR A 130 -26.66 11.22 6.32
C THR A 130 -27.66 10.83 7.39
N LEU A 131 -28.91 11.30 7.29
CA LEU A 131 -29.99 10.89 8.19
C LEU A 131 -30.61 9.54 7.82
N ALA A 132 -30.42 9.10 6.58
CA ALA A 132 -30.74 7.78 6.05
C ALA A 132 -30.00 7.59 4.74
N CYS A 133 -29.63 6.35 4.40
CA CYS A 133 -28.87 6.02 3.22
C CYS A 133 -29.24 4.63 2.68
N ASN A 134 -29.45 4.55 1.37
CA ASN A 134 -29.71 3.31 0.67
C ASN A 134 -28.96 3.30 -0.66
N VAL A 135 -28.16 2.27 -0.86
CA VAL A 135 -27.40 2.07 -2.10
C VAL A 135 -27.70 0.68 -2.63
N TRP A 136 -28.18 0.58 -3.85
CA TRP A 136 -28.43 -0.68 -4.54
C TRP A 136 -27.49 -0.84 -5.71
N TYR A 137 -26.75 -1.94 -5.75
CA TYR A 137 -25.86 -2.25 -6.86
C TYR A 137 -25.62 -3.75 -6.99
N ALA A 138 -25.63 -4.25 -8.23
CA ALA A 138 -25.44 -5.66 -8.54
C ALA A 138 -26.36 -6.62 -7.73
N GLY A 139 -27.58 -6.18 -7.42
CA GLY A 139 -28.56 -6.98 -6.67
C GLY A 139 -28.35 -6.98 -5.14
N VAL A 140 -27.44 -6.16 -4.63
CA VAL A 140 -27.16 -6.05 -3.19
C VAL A 140 -27.46 -4.65 -2.68
N ARG A 141 -28.16 -4.59 -1.54
CA ARG A 141 -28.42 -3.37 -0.78
C ARG A 141 -27.30 -3.08 0.21
N SER A 142 -26.91 -1.82 0.31
CA SER A 142 -26.01 -1.27 1.35
C SER A 142 -26.62 0.00 1.95
N GLY A 143 -26.14 0.40 3.13
CA GLY A 143 -26.61 1.60 3.84
C GLY A 143 -27.66 1.33 4.92
N ASP A 144 -27.87 2.34 5.76
CA ASP A 144 -28.70 2.28 6.97
C ASP A 144 -29.86 3.29 6.92
N ARG A 145 -30.94 3.00 7.64
CA ARG A 145 -32.05 3.95 7.87
C ARG A 145 -31.78 4.89 9.04
N GLU A 146 -30.76 4.61 9.83
CA GLU A 146 -30.33 5.43 10.95
C GLU A 146 -29.33 6.52 10.51
N PRO A 147 -29.25 7.64 11.27
CA PRO A 147 -28.25 8.66 11.03
C PRO A 147 -26.83 8.11 11.13
N SER A 148 -25.97 8.47 10.18
CA SER A 148 -24.55 8.13 10.19
C SER A 148 -23.70 9.24 10.81
N SER A 149 -22.66 8.85 11.54
CA SER A 149 -21.67 9.80 12.06
C SER A 149 -21.00 10.59 10.92
N PRO A 150 -20.60 11.85 11.18
CA PRO A 150 -19.75 12.59 10.26
C PRO A 150 -18.43 11.88 9.99
N SER A 151 -17.95 11.92 8.74
CA SER A 151 -16.67 11.31 8.37
C SER A 151 -15.49 11.92 9.14
N SER A 152 -15.61 13.16 9.61
CA SER A 152 -14.60 13.88 10.40
C SER A 152 -14.28 13.21 11.75
N GLU A 153 -15.19 12.40 12.29
CA GLU A 153 -14.98 11.70 13.56
C GLU A 153 -13.96 10.55 13.45
N TYR A 154 -13.71 10.05 12.24
CA TYR A 154 -12.85 8.89 12.00
C TYR A 154 -11.40 9.27 11.66
N GLY A 155 -11.09 10.56 11.60
CA GLY A 155 -9.75 11.08 11.31
C GLY A 155 -9.36 11.04 9.83
N PRO A 156 -8.14 11.50 9.50
CA PRO A 156 -7.64 11.43 8.13
C PRO A 156 -7.50 9.97 7.69
N ASN A 157 -7.76 9.70 6.42
CA ASN A 157 -7.66 8.37 5.80
C ASN A 157 -8.65 7.33 6.36
N TYR A 158 -9.78 7.76 6.93
CA TYR A 158 -10.83 6.86 7.40
C TYR A 158 -11.35 5.87 6.34
N LEU A 159 -11.15 6.14 5.05
CA LEU A 159 -11.51 5.19 3.99
C LEU A 159 -10.50 4.05 3.84
N ASP A 160 -9.26 4.16 4.34
CA ASP A 160 -8.19 3.19 4.07
C ASP A 160 -8.47 1.82 4.69
N HIS A 161 -9.19 1.77 5.81
CA HIS A 161 -9.54 0.52 6.49
C HIS A 161 -10.83 -0.14 5.96
N ILE A 162 -11.55 0.53 5.05
CA ILE A 162 -12.77 -0.03 4.45
C ILE A 162 -12.37 -1.06 3.39
N LEU A 163 -12.45 -2.32 3.78
CA LEU A 163 -12.15 -3.49 2.95
C LEU A 163 -13.39 -4.39 2.81
N GLY A 164 -13.38 -5.24 1.80
CA GLY A 164 -14.45 -6.21 1.57
C GLY A 164 -15.55 -5.66 0.66
N GLY A 165 -16.80 -6.05 0.94
CA GLY A 165 -17.97 -5.72 0.12
C GLY A 165 -18.51 -6.91 -0.68
N HIS A 166 -19.50 -6.63 -1.52
CA HIS A 166 -20.06 -7.60 -2.45
C HIS A 166 -19.00 -7.97 -3.50
N THR A 167 -18.74 -9.27 -3.70
CA THR A 167 -17.62 -9.76 -4.53
C THR A 167 -18.11 -10.56 -5.74
N GLY A 168 -17.25 -10.75 -6.73
CA GLY A 168 -17.57 -11.55 -7.93
C GLY A 168 -18.46 -10.84 -8.93
N ILE A 169 -18.50 -9.50 -8.89
CA ILE A 169 -19.33 -8.70 -9.80
C ILE A 169 -18.62 -8.65 -11.16
N ALA A 170 -19.12 -9.41 -12.12
CA ALA A 170 -18.56 -9.45 -13.47
C ALA A 170 -18.81 -8.15 -14.24
N ASN A 171 -17.79 -7.67 -14.98
CA ASN A 171 -17.86 -6.41 -15.74
C ASN A 171 -18.40 -5.25 -14.89
N PHE A 172 -19.40 -4.54 -15.40
CA PHE A 172 -20.17 -3.50 -14.73
C PHE A 172 -21.66 -3.72 -15.07
N PRO A 173 -22.50 -4.09 -14.09
CA PRO A 173 -23.95 -4.20 -14.27
C PRO A 173 -24.59 -2.82 -14.39
N GLU A 174 -25.93 -2.77 -14.35
CA GLU A 174 -26.70 -1.53 -14.31
C GLU A 174 -26.20 -0.54 -13.25
N PRO A 175 -26.39 0.78 -13.47
CA PRO A 175 -25.94 1.83 -12.57
C PRO A 175 -26.33 1.58 -11.09
N ALA A 176 -25.45 1.98 -10.18
CA ALA A 176 -25.77 2.00 -8.76
C ALA A 176 -26.88 3.01 -8.49
N GLU A 177 -27.94 2.58 -7.83
CA GLU A 177 -29.07 3.41 -7.44
C GLU A 177 -28.89 3.88 -6.02
N LEU A 178 -29.02 5.18 -5.81
CA LEU A 178 -28.76 5.86 -4.55
C LEU A 178 -30.03 6.58 -4.12
N ALA A 179 -30.40 6.42 -2.87
CA ALA A 179 -31.40 7.24 -2.20
C ALA A 179 -30.88 7.57 -0.80
N TRP A 180 -30.78 8.84 -0.46
CA TRP A 180 -30.31 9.26 0.87
C TRP A 180 -30.95 10.57 1.31
N ARG A 181 -30.86 10.85 2.60
CA ARG A 181 -31.27 12.12 3.20
C ARG A 181 -30.07 12.80 3.82
N SER A 182 -29.76 14.01 3.38
CA SER A 182 -28.68 14.85 3.90
C SER A 182 -28.96 15.31 5.34
N MET A 183 -27.97 15.89 6.00
CA MET A 183 -28.10 16.35 7.40
C MET A 183 -29.13 17.46 7.58
N ASP A 184 -29.39 18.24 6.54
CA ASP A 184 -30.43 19.27 6.51
C ASP A 184 -31.84 18.71 6.22
N GLY A 185 -31.98 17.39 6.05
CA GLY A 185 -33.26 16.72 5.84
C GLY A 185 -33.72 16.63 4.39
N VAL A 186 -32.95 17.14 3.43
CA VAL A 186 -33.31 17.06 2.00
C VAL A 186 -33.14 15.63 1.48
N GLU A 187 -34.12 15.16 0.73
CA GLU A 187 -34.07 13.85 0.07
C GLU A 187 -33.38 13.96 -1.29
N HIS A 188 -32.52 12.97 -1.57
CA HIS A 188 -31.72 12.90 -2.77
C HIS A 188 -31.84 11.52 -3.41
N GLU A 189 -31.87 11.50 -4.74
CA GLU A 189 -31.77 10.31 -5.55
C GLU A 189 -30.73 10.50 -6.65
N ALA A 190 -29.96 9.45 -6.94
CA ALA A 190 -28.99 9.48 -8.02
C ALA A 190 -28.75 8.09 -8.60
N ARG A 191 -28.31 8.06 -9.87
CA ARG A 191 -27.84 6.85 -10.54
C ARG A 191 -26.40 7.04 -10.96
N ILE A 192 -25.50 6.19 -10.47
CA ILE A 192 -24.07 6.27 -10.77
C ILE A 192 -23.66 5.08 -11.62
N ASP A 193 -23.39 5.36 -12.89
CA ASP A 193 -22.91 4.37 -13.84
C ASP A 193 -21.41 4.09 -13.62
N ILE A 194 -21.13 2.98 -12.95
CA ILE A 194 -19.77 2.51 -12.71
C ILE A 194 -19.08 2.11 -14.02
N GLY A 195 -19.85 1.60 -14.98
CA GLY A 195 -19.37 1.24 -16.31
C GLY A 195 -18.90 2.46 -17.10
N GLU A 196 -19.58 3.60 -16.99
CA GLU A 196 -19.14 4.84 -17.64
C GLU A 196 -17.89 5.42 -16.96
N ILE A 197 -17.80 5.38 -15.61
CA ILE A 197 -16.61 5.84 -14.87
C ILE A 197 -15.36 5.05 -15.30
N PHE A 198 -15.52 3.75 -15.55
CA PHE A 198 -14.45 2.84 -15.96
C PHE A 198 -14.68 2.25 -17.35
N ARG A 199 -15.10 3.09 -18.31
CA ARG A 199 -15.44 2.68 -19.68
C ARG A 199 -14.33 1.94 -20.42
N ASP A 200 -13.08 2.27 -20.11
CA ASP A 200 -11.89 1.64 -20.68
C ASP A 200 -11.52 0.32 -19.99
N ARG A 201 -12.24 -0.03 -18.91
CA ARG A 201 -11.99 -1.18 -18.03
C ARG A 201 -10.57 -1.22 -17.49
N VAL A 202 -9.88 -0.07 -17.39
CA VAL A 202 -8.51 -0.01 -16.90
C VAL A 202 -8.49 0.13 -15.39
N ILE A 203 -7.70 -0.71 -14.72
CA ILE A 203 -7.44 -0.62 -13.29
C ILE A 203 -6.47 0.54 -13.07
N ARG A 204 -6.90 1.51 -12.27
CA ARG A 204 -6.10 2.68 -11.91
C ARG A 204 -5.20 2.32 -10.73
N HIS A 205 -3.90 2.55 -10.88
CA HIS A 205 -2.90 2.35 -9.82
C HIS A 205 -1.67 3.24 -10.05
N ARG A 206 -0.81 3.38 -9.04
CA ARG A 206 0.40 4.22 -9.09
C ARG A 206 1.71 3.45 -9.31
N VAL A 207 1.64 2.11 -9.38
CA VAL A 207 2.82 1.26 -9.61
C VAL A 207 3.33 1.40 -11.04
N PRO A 208 4.62 1.77 -11.26
CA PRO A 208 5.25 1.74 -12.58
C PRO A 208 5.24 0.34 -13.18
N ARG A 209 5.16 0.21 -14.51
CA ARG A 209 5.04 -1.10 -15.18
C ARG A 209 6.19 -2.03 -14.82
N GLU A 210 7.40 -1.49 -14.76
CA GLU A 210 8.63 -2.18 -14.40
C GLU A 210 8.67 -2.67 -12.95
N GLU A 211 7.86 -2.08 -12.06
CA GLU A 211 7.75 -2.47 -10.65
C GLU A 211 6.64 -3.49 -10.41
N VAL A 212 5.76 -3.74 -11.39
CA VAL A 212 4.73 -4.78 -11.26
C VAL A 212 5.41 -6.14 -11.27
N SER A 213 5.09 -6.96 -10.26
CA SER A 213 5.60 -8.31 -10.12
C SER A 213 5.08 -9.19 -11.26
N GLU A 214 5.93 -10.07 -11.81
CA GLU A 214 5.57 -10.99 -12.89
C GLU A 214 4.79 -12.23 -12.41
N GLN A 215 4.26 -12.22 -11.18
CA GLN A 215 3.62 -13.40 -10.59
C GLN A 215 2.38 -13.83 -11.38
N PRO A 216 2.25 -15.14 -11.75
CA PRO A 216 1.48 -15.54 -12.92
C PRO A 216 -0.03 -15.52 -12.72
N ASN A 217 -0.53 -15.38 -11.50
CA ASN A 217 -1.95 -15.45 -11.20
C ASN A 217 -2.32 -14.37 -10.20
N ARG A 218 -3.29 -13.52 -10.55
CA ARG A 218 -4.06 -12.83 -9.51
C ARG A 218 -4.67 -13.92 -8.64
N THR A 219 -4.35 -13.91 -7.36
CA THR A 219 -5.04 -14.79 -6.43
C THR A 219 -6.53 -14.41 -6.43
N PRO A 220 -7.47 -15.38 -6.50
CA PRO A 220 -8.89 -15.10 -6.28
C PRO A 220 -9.05 -14.34 -4.94
N GLY A 221 -9.46 -13.08 -5.01
CA GLY A 221 -9.43 -12.15 -3.85
C GLY A 221 -8.67 -10.84 -4.07
N GLU A 222 -7.81 -10.77 -5.10
CA GLU A 222 -7.06 -9.56 -5.53
C GLU A 222 -7.83 -8.69 -6.53
N ASN A 223 -9.14 -8.93 -6.67
CA ASN A 223 -9.97 -8.13 -7.56
C ASN A 223 -10.00 -6.66 -7.12
N PRO A 224 -9.99 -5.72 -8.08
CA PRO A 224 -10.15 -4.32 -7.74
C PRO A 224 -11.44 -4.10 -6.95
N GLN A 225 -11.35 -3.25 -5.94
CA GLN A 225 -12.49 -2.83 -5.14
C GLN A 225 -12.92 -1.44 -5.59
N ILE A 226 -14.20 -1.30 -5.86
CA ILE A 226 -14.87 -0.03 -6.10
C ILE A 226 -15.58 0.35 -4.81
N MET A 227 -15.35 1.56 -4.34
CA MET A 227 -15.98 2.08 -3.13
C MET A 227 -16.77 3.34 -3.46
N LEU A 228 -18.02 3.37 -3.03
CA LEU A 228 -18.89 4.53 -3.14
C LEU A 228 -19.10 5.15 -1.76
N GLU A 229 -18.68 6.40 -1.60
CA GLU A 229 -18.90 7.22 -0.40
C GLU A 229 -20.06 8.19 -0.68
N ILE A 230 -21.11 8.16 0.15
CA ILE A 230 -22.04 9.28 0.29
C ILE A 230 -21.64 10.03 1.56
N ASN A 231 -21.41 11.33 1.44
CA ASN A 231 -21.06 12.19 2.57
C ASN A 231 -21.85 13.49 2.48
N ASP A 232 -22.96 13.54 3.20
CA ASP A 232 -23.97 14.58 3.10
C ASP A 232 -24.41 14.82 1.63
N ARG A 233 -24.00 15.93 1.02
CA ARG A 233 -24.32 16.30 -0.36
C ARG A 233 -23.31 15.83 -1.41
N THR A 234 -22.26 15.11 -0.99
CA THR A 234 -21.17 14.71 -1.88
C THR A 234 -21.16 13.20 -2.08
N VAL A 235 -21.11 12.77 -3.33
CA VAL A 235 -20.93 11.36 -3.68
C VAL A 235 -19.57 11.17 -4.34
N ARG A 236 -18.74 10.26 -3.83
CA ARG A 236 -17.42 9.96 -4.37
C ARG A 236 -17.30 8.49 -4.70
N VAL A 237 -16.74 8.20 -5.86
CA VAL A 237 -16.41 6.85 -6.28
C VAL A 237 -14.90 6.72 -6.29
N TYR A 238 -14.40 5.73 -5.57
CA TYR A 238 -12.99 5.39 -5.51
C TYR A 238 -12.75 4.00 -6.07
N MET A 239 -11.52 3.75 -6.50
CA MET A 239 -10.99 2.43 -6.80
C MET A 239 -9.76 2.17 -5.94
N ARG A 240 -9.59 0.94 -5.47
CA ARG A 240 -8.29 0.41 -5.07
C ARG A 240 -8.06 -0.96 -5.70
N ALA A 241 -6.80 -1.31 -5.93
CA ALA A 241 -6.42 -2.62 -6.42
C ALA A 241 -5.12 -3.05 -5.76
N PHE A 242 -5.06 -4.33 -5.38
CA PHE A 242 -3.85 -4.94 -4.87
C PHE A 242 -2.90 -5.20 -6.04
N ILE A 243 -1.79 -4.47 -6.08
CA ILE A 243 -0.76 -4.59 -7.12
C ILE A 243 0.54 -5.05 -6.45
N SER A 244 0.89 -6.32 -6.64
CA SER A 244 2.16 -6.87 -6.17
C SER A 244 3.34 -6.17 -6.82
N THR A 245 4.33 -5.78 -6.02
CA THR A 245 5.52 -5.06 -6.47
C THR A 245 6.75 -5.96 -6.43
N ARG A 246 7.70 -5.73 -7.34
CA ARG A 246 8.99 -6.46 -7.35
C ARG A 246 9.81 -6.17 -6.11
N HIS A 247 9.82 -4.92 -5.68
CA HIS A 247 10.52 -4.47 -4.50
C HIS A 247 9.56 -4.20 -3.33
N LEU A 248 10.08 -4.32 -2.10
CA LEU A 248 9.34 -3.99 -0.87
C LEU A 248 9.07 -2.49 -0.80
N GLN A 249 7.83 -2.11 -0.48
CA GLN A 249 7.46 -0.71 -0.25
C GLN A 249 8.04 -0.15 1.06
N LYS A 250 8.31 -1.03 2.03
CA LYS A 250 8.94 -0.69 3.31
C LYS A 250 10.16 -1.61 3.52
N PRO A 251 11.40 -1.09 3.47
CA PRO A 251 12.60 -1.89 3.70
C PRO A 251 12.50 -2.71 5.00
N GLY A 252 12.86 -3.99 4.94
CA GLY A 252 12.81 -4.91 6.07
C GLY A 252 11.41 -5.45 6.44
N ASN A 253 10.33 -4.97 5.82
CA ASN A 253 8.99 -5.54 6.02
C ASN A 253 8.63 -6.50 4.86
N PRO A 254 8.66 -7.83 5.07
CA PRO A 254 8.38 -8.80 4.01
C PRO A 254 6.93 -8.73 3.50
N TYR A 255 6.00 -8.16 4.28
CA TYR A 255 4.60 -7.99 3.88
C TYR A 255 4.34 -6.70 3.10
N SER A 256 5.39 -5.95 2.74
CA SER A 256 5.22 -4.68 2.02
C SER A 256 5.44 -4.80 0.51
N GLY A 257 5.47 -6.02 -0.05
CA GLY A 257 5.65 -6.26 -1.49
C GLY A 257 4.43 -5.95 -2.36
N PHE A 258 3.66 -4.90 -2.05
CA PHE A 258 2.47 -4.53 -2.82
C PHE A 258 2.08 -3.05 -2.62
N ARG A 259 1.25 -2.54 -3.54
CA ARG A 259 0.47 -1.30 -3.37
C ARG A 259 -1.02 -1.61 -3.37
N ASN A 260 -1.79 -0.85 -2.60
CA ASN A 260 -3.25 -0.95 -2.54
C ASN A 260 -3.87 0.44 -2.34
N ASP A 261 -3.47 1.38 -3.20
CA ASP A 261 -3.82 2.79 -3.05
C ASP A 261 -5.29 3.04 -3.35
N LEU A 262 -5.93 3.87 -2.53
CA LEU A 262 -7.25 4.41 -2.81
C LEU A 262 -7.13 5.59 -3.80
N ILE A 263 -7.78 5.47 -4.94
CA ILE A 263 -7.75 6.46 -6.02
C ILE A 263 -9.18 6.98 -6.24
N LEU A 264 -9.37 8.28 -6.06
CA LEU A 264 -10.62 8.95 -6.42
C LEU A 264 -10.82 8.84 -7.93
N ALA A 265 -11.92 8.21 -8.33
CA ALA A 265 -12.28 8.02 -9.73
C ALA A 265 -13.23 9.10 -10.24
N LYS A 266 -14.18 9.52 -9.38
CA LYS A 266 -15.18 10.54 -9.71
C LYS A 266 -15.80 11.13 -8.45
N SER A 267 -16.20 12.40 -8.52
CA SER A 267 -16.92 13.11 -7.46
C SER A 267 -18.13 13.83 -8.05
N TYR A 268 -19.22 13.86 -7.29
CA TYR A 268 -20.48 14.51 -7.61
C TYR A 268 -20.96 15.32 -6.39
N HIS A 269 -21.72 16.38 -6.63
CA HIS A 269 -22.30 17.23 -5.59
C HIS A 269 -23.77 17.50 -5.91
N TYR A 270 -24.63 17.47 -4.89
CA TYR A 270 -26.10 17.50 -5.01
C TYR A 270 -26.77 18.51 -4.07
#